data_AF-A0AA38MMG8-F1
#
_entry.id   AF-A0AA38MMG8-F1
#
_cell.length_a   1.000
_cell.length_b   1.000
_cell.length_c   1.000
_cell.angle_alpha   90.00
_cell.angle_beta   90.00
_cell.angle_gamma   90.00
#
_symmetry.space_group_name_H-M   'P 1'
#
loop_
_entity.id
_entity.type
_entity.pdbx_description
1 polymer ?
#
loop_
_entity_poly.entity_id
_entity_poly.type
_entity_poly.pdbx_seq_one_letter_code
_entity_poly.pdbx_strand_id
1 'polypeptide(L)'
;MFTSAEIKEFLRKVPNELHFATKIILIMGLSGACRSNKLHDMKVNDIRDLNTAFLVTVPVTKTKTARTFTVTKELYEVVEKNLNLRPANVPNDFFVNLQKGNLPAKEL
;
A
#
# COMPACT_ATOMS: atom_id res chain seq x y z
N MET A 1 -16.11 8.68 -11.11
CA MET A 1 -15.99 7.49 -10.25
C MET A 1 -15.48 6.37 -11.14
N PHE A 2 -14.40 5.68 -10.77
CA PHE A 2 -13.86 4.59 -11.61
C PHE A 2 -14.65 3.30 -11.38
N THR A 3 -14.82 2.51 -12.44
CA THR A 3 -15.46 1.19 -12.40
C THR A 3 -14.50 0.13 -11.87
N SER A 4 -15.05 -1.00 -11.42
CA SER A 4 -14.24 -2.16 -11.02
C SER A 4 -13.39 -2.72 -12.16
N ALA A 5 -13.82 -2.57 -13.42
CA ALA A 5 -13.07 -3.01 -14.59
C ALA A 5 -11.85 -2.12 -14.83
N GLU A 6 -12.02 -0.80 -14.80
CA GLU A 6 -10.92 0.17 -14.96
C GLU A 6 -9.88 0.02 -13.85
N ILE A 7 -10.32 -0.18 -12.60
CA ILE A 7 -9.41 -0.41 -11.47
C ILE A 7 -8.60 -1.70 -11.67
N LYS A 8 -9.24 -2.80 -12.08
CA LYS A 8 -8.55 -4.07 -12.34
C LYS A 8 -7.57 -3.94 -13.50
N GLU A 9 -7.96 -3.23 -14.55
CA GLU A 9 -7.10 -2.98 -15.70
C GLU A 9 -5.87 -2.15 -15.30
N PHE A 10 -6.05 -1.08 -14.52
CA PHE A 10 -4.96 -0.29 -13.99
C PHE A 10 -4.01 -1.14 -13.12
N LEU A 11 -4.56 -1.94 -12.19
CA LEU A 11 -3.76 -2.78 -11.30
C LEU A 11 -2.98 -3.85 -12.07
N ARG A 12 -3.52 -4.40 -13.16
CA ARG A 12 -2.89 -5.50 -13.91
C ARG A 12 -2.01 -5.06 -15.08
N LYS A 13 -2.47 -4.12 -15.91
CA LYS A 13 -1.82 -3.79 -17.19
C LYS A 13 -0.79 -2.68 -17.09
N VAL A 14 -0.95 -1.75 -16.15
CA VAL A 14 -0.02 -0.62 -16.05
C VAL A 14 1.28 -1.11 -15.40
N PRO A 15 2.47 -0.82 -15.96
CA PRO A 15 3.73 -1.22 -15.34
C PRO A 15 3.86 -0.70 -13.91
N ASN A 16 4.35 -1.57 -13.03
CA ASN A 16 4.52 -1.22 -11.62
C ASN A 16 5.52 -0.08 -11.46
N GLU A 17 6.61 -0.04 -12.23
CA GLU A 17 7.67 0.99 -12.12
C GLU A 17 7.15 2.44 -12.24
N LEU A 18 6.11 2.67 -13.04
CA LEU A 18 5.61 4.03 -13.31
C LEU A 18 4.58 4.51 -12.27
N HIS A 19 3.80 3.58 -11.70
CA HIS A 19 2.65 3.89 -10.87
C HIS A 19 2.59 3.08 -9.56
N PHE A 20 3.72 2.57 -9.12
CA PHE A 20 3.82 1.67 -7.97
C PHE A 20 3.13 2.24 -6.73
N ALA A 21 3.51 3.46 -6.37
CA ALA A 21 2.95 4.22 -5.27
C ALA A 21 1.43 4.33 -5.34
N THR A 22 0.91 4.71 -6.52
CA THR A 22 -0.53 4.89 -6.75
C THR A 22 -1.27 3.57 -6.63
N LYS A 23 -0.71 2.46 -7.10
CA LYS A 23 -1.31 1.13 -6.96
C LYS A 23 -1.42 0.71 -5.50
N ILE A 24 -0.36 0.91 -4.70
CA ILE A 24 -0.39 0.58 -3.27
C ILE A 24 -1.42 1.45 -2.53
N ILE A 25 -1.45 2.75 -2.79
CA ILE A 25 -2.44 3.66 -2.21
C ILE A 25 -3.87 3.20 -2.56
N LEU A 26 -4.09 2.80 -3.82
CA LEU A 26 -5.39 2.32 -4.29
C LEU A 26 -5.79 1.00 -3.62
N ILE A 27 -4.87 0.04 -3.51
CA ILE A 27 -5.10 -1.25 -2.84
C ILE A 27 -5.50 -1.03 -1.38
N MET A 28 -4.73 -0.25 -0.64
CA MET A 28 -4.95 -0.01 0.80
C MET A 28 -6.22 0.84 1.02
N GLY A 29 -6.42 1.85 0.19
CA GLY A 29 -7.61 2.71 0.21
C GLY A 29 -8.90 1.94 -0.06
N LEU A 30 -8.93 1.10 -1.10
CA LEU A 30 -10.10 0.31 -1.46
C LEU A 30 -10.36 -0.83 -0.47
N SER A 31 -9.33 -1.64 -0.15
CA SER A 31 -9.48 -2.80 0.73
C SER A 31 -9.85 -2.38 2.16
N GLY A 32 -9.24 -1.29 2.61
CA GLY A 32 -9.41 -0.78 3.96
C GLY A 32 -10.42 0.36 4.07
N ALA A 33 -11.15 0.74 3.01
CA ALA A 33 -11.98 1.96 2.94
C ALA A 33 -11.34 3.16 3.66
N CYS A 34 -10.02 3.31 3.50
CA CYS A 34 -9.22 4.24 4.27
C CYS A 34 -9.28 5.63 3.65
N ARG A 35 -9.58 6.64 4.47
CA ARG A 35 -9.44 8.05 4.08
C ARG A 35 -7.95 8.40 3.97
N SER A 36 -7.63 9.44 3.20
CA SER A 36 -6.24 9.85 2.95
C SER A 36 -5.43 10.08 4.23
N ASN A 37 -6.04 10.65 5.28
CA ASN A 37 -5.37 10.83 6.57
C ASN A 37 -5.03 9.50 7.26
N LYS A 38 -5.87 8.48 7.13
CA LYS A 38 -5.61 7.13 7.67
C LYS A 38 -4.48 6.43 6.94
N LEU A 39 -4.43 6.60 5.63
CA LEU A 39 -3.32 6.08 4.83
C LEU A 39 -2.02 6.78 5.22
N HIS A 40 -2.03 8.11 5.33
CA HIS A 40 -0.87 8.90 5.74
C HIS A 40 -0.30 8.46 7.10
N ASP A 41 -1.16 8.18 8.08
CA ASP A 41 -0.72 7.84 9.44
C ASP A 41 -0.30 6.37 9.61
N MET A 42 -0.53 5.53 8.58
CA MET A 42 -0.24 4.09 8.61
C MET A 42 1.27 3.82 8.72
N LYS A 43 1.65 2.88 9.59
CA LYS A 43 3.05 2.47 9.81
C LYS A 43 3.31 1.09 9.22
N VAL A 44 4.59 0.77 8.99
CA VAL A 44 4.99 -0.59 8.56
C VAL A 44 4.56 -1.63 9.59
N ASN A 45 4.65 -1.32 10.89
CA ASN A 45 4.24 -2.20 11.97
C ASN A 45 2.73 -2.48 12.01
N ASP A 46 1.92 -1.68 11.31
CA ASP A 46 0.49 -1.94 11.17
C ASP A 46 0.21 -3.04 10.12
N ILE A 47 1.23 -3.45 9.37
CA ILE A 47 1.17 -4.48 8.32
C ILE A 47 1.77 -5.77 8.87
N ARG A 48 0.93 -6.78 9.10
CA ARG A 48 1.37 -8.11 9.52
C ARG A 48 1.33 -9.06 8.32
N ASP A 49 2.48 -9.65 8.01
CA ASP A 49 2.57 -10.72 7.02
C ASP A 49 2.03 -12.04 7.58
N LEU A 50 1.18 -12.70 6.80
CA LEU A 50 0.63 -14.03 7.06
C LEU A 50 1.08 -15.05 6.00
N ASN A 51 2.17 -14.76 5.27
CA ASN A 51 2.78 -15.51 4.17
C ASN A 51 1.95 -15.59 2.88
N THR A 52 0.62 -15.55 2.98
CA THR A 52 -0.29 -15.59 1.81
C THR A 52 -1.19 -14.35 1.74
N ALA A 53 -1.07 -13.47 2.74
CA ALA A 53 -1.91 -12.31 2.93
C ALA A 53 -1.24 -11.31 3.88
N PHE A 54 -1.60 -10.04 3.75
CA PHE A 54 -1.31 -9.04 4.78
C PHE A 54 -2.56 -8.75 5.60
N LEU A 55 -2.43 -8.83 6.92
CA LEU A 55 -3.40 -8.25 7.85
C LEU A 55 -2.98 -6.83 8.18
N VAL A 56 -3.81 -5.86 7.79
CA VAL A 56 -3.53 -4.44 7.94
C VAL A 56 -4.39 -3.86 9.05
N THR A 57 -3.75 -3.19 10.01
CA THR A 57 -4.44 -2.45 11.07
C THR A 57 -4.62 -0.99 10.64
N VAL A 58 -5.84 -0.46 10.71
CA VAL A 58 -6.09 0.95 10.40
C VAL A 58 -5.81 1.80 11.64
N PRO A 59 -4.92 2.81 11.56
CA PRO A 59 -4.60 3.67 12.70
C PRO A 59 -5.86 4.37 13.26
N VAL A 60 -6.02 4.36 14.58
CA VAL A 60 -7.14 5.05 15.26
C VAL A 60 -6.78 6.52 15.47
N THR A 61 -7.69 7.44 15.14
CA THR A 61 -7.42 8.89 15.31
C THR A 61 -8.37 9.57 16.29
N LYS A 62 -9.62 9.13 16.44
CA LYS A 62 -10.60 9.75 17.38
C LYS A 62 -11.67 8.79 17.93
N THR A 63 -12.23 7.89 17.12
CA THR A 63 -13.25 6.93 17.55
C THR A 63 -12.62 5.55 17.83
N LYS A 64 -12.85 5.01 19.02
CA LYS A 64 -12.14 3.86 19.65
C LYS A 64 -12.20 2.50 18.92
N THR A 65 -12.68 2.41 17.69
CA THR A 65 -12.79 1.12 17.00
C THR A 65 -11.57 0.91 16.10
N ALA A 66 -10.60 0.16 16.60
CA ALA A 66 -9.57 -0.44 15.76
C ALA A 66 -10.26 -1.40 14.78
N ARG A 67 -9.92 -1.28 13.50
CA ARG A 67 -10.39 -2.18 12.44
C ARG A 67 -9.21 -2.71 11.67
N THR A 68 -9.35 -3.94 11.20
CA THR A 68 -8.37 -4.58 10.32
C THR A 68 -9.01 -4.91 8.99
N PHE A 69 -8.18 -5.07 7.97
CA PHE A 69 -8.59 -5.62 6.68
C PHE A 69 -7.47 -6.51 6.14
N THR A 70 -7.81 -7.35 5.16
CA THR A 70 -6.86 -8.30 4.59
C THR A 70 -6.58 -7.94 3.12
N VAL A 71 -5.31 -8.00 2.72
CA VAL A 71 -4.87 -7.94 1.33
C VAL A 71 -4.40 -9.34 0.93
N THR A 72 -4.92 -9.90 -0.16
CA THR A 72 -4.69 -11.30 -0.56
C THR A 72 -4.37 -11.42 -2.06
N LYS A 73 -3.89 -12.60 -2.47
CA LYS A 73 -3.69 -13.00 -3.88
C LYS A 73 -2.76 -12.04 -4.63
N GLU A 74 -3.10 -11.68 -5.87
CA GLU A 74 -2.36 -10.76 -6.73
C GLU A 74 -2.01 -9.42 -6.04
N LEU A 75 -2.80 -8.98 -5.06
CA LEU A 75 -2.54 -7.72 -4.33
C LEU A 75 -1.48 -7.89 -3.24
N TYR A 76 -1.32 -9.09 -2.70
CA TYR A 76 -0.28 -9.42 -1.72
C TYR A 76 1.09 -9.22 -2.34
N GLU A 77 1.35 -9.82 -3.51
CA GLU A 77 2.63 -9.74 -4.22
C GLU A 77 3.04 -8.28 -4.53
N VAL A 78 2.06 -7.44 -4.87
CA VAL A 78 2.30 -6.02 -5.13
C VAL A 78 2.72 -5.29 -3.86
N VAL A 79 2.07 -5.57 -2.72
CA VAL A 79 2.40 -4.97 -1.42
C VAL A 79 3.71 -5.50 -0.85
N GLU A 80 4.00 -6.78 -1.03
CA GLU A 80 5.26 -7.41 -0.63
C GLU A 80 6.44 -6.78 -1.36
N LYS A 81 6.33 -6.61 -2.69
CA LYS A 81 7.35 -5.89 -3.48
C LYS A 81 7.62 -4.49 -2.93
N ASN A 82 6.63 -3.81 -2.36
CA ASN A 82 6.79 -2.47 -1.81
C ASN A 82 7.59 -2.47 -0.52
N LEU A 83 7.34 -3.45 0.33
CA LEU A 83 8.09 -3.64 1.56
C LEU A 83 9.56 -4.00 1.26
N ASN A 84 9.80 -4.83 0.24
CA ASN A 84 11.16 -5.24 -0.15
C ASN A 84 11.98 -4.12 -0.82
N LEU A 85 11.34 -3.19 -1.55
CA LEU A 85 12.00 -2.03 -2.16
C LEU A 85 12.20 -0.87 -1.18
N ARG A 86 11.78 -1.02 0.08
CA ARG A 86 11.84 0.03 1.08
C ARG A 86 13.31 0.33 1.45
N PRO A 87 13.76 1.60 1.39
CA PRO A 87 15.12 1.95 1.83
C PRO A 87 15.26 1.77 3.36
N ALA A 88 16.44 1.35 3.81
CA ALA A 88 16.66 1.04 5.23
C ALA A 88 16.63 2.26 6.18
N ASN A 89 16.86 3.48 5.65
CA ASN A 89 17.02 4.69 6.44
C ASN A 89 15.85 5.68 6.27
N VAL A 90 14.61 5.17 6.40
CA VAL A 90 13.39 5.99 6.27
C VAL A 90 12.51 5.86 7.52
N PRO A 91 11.66 6.86 7.83
CA PRO A 91 10.70 6.79 8.93
C PRO A 91 9.83 5.54 8.85
N ASN A 92 9.21 5.12 9.96
CA ASN A 92 8.37 3.92 10.01
C ASN A 92 7.01 4.05 9.26
N ASP A 93 6.80 5.15 8.55
CA ASP A 93 5.57 5.43 7.80
C ASP A 93 5.44 4.45 6.64
N PHE A 94 4.30 3.77 6.50
CA PHE A 94 4.11 2.81 5.41
C PHE A 94 4.25 3.51 4.04
N PHE A 95 3.69 4.72 3.92
CA PHE A 95 3.86 5.59 2.76
C PHE A 95 4.89 6.68 3.06
N VAL A 96 6.17 6.42 2.77
CA VAL A 96 7.21 7.46 2.78
C VAL A 96 7.13 8.28 1.51
N ASN A 97 7.12 9.62 1.61
CA ASN A 97 6.98 10.59 0.51
C ASN A 97 7.32 9.99 -0.86
N LEU A 98 6.30 9.46 -1.53
CA LEU A 98 6.39 8.85 -2.85
C LEU A 98 6.46 9.97 -3.91
N GLN A 99 7.32 10.97 -3.68
CA GLN A 99 7.59 12.01 -4.64
C GLN A 99 8.48 11.39 -5.72
N LYS A 100 8.05 11.54 -6.98
CA LYS A 100 8.80 11.23 -8.21
C LYS A 100 10.28 11.56 -8.00
N GLY A 101 11.13 10.56 -7.81
CA GLY A 101 12.59 10.77 -7.77
C GLY A 101 13.42 9.76 -6.99
N ASN A 102 12.89 9.09 -5.95
CA ASN A 102 13.72 8.28 -5.04
C ASN A 102 13.32 6.81 -4.95
N LEU A 103 12.89 6.19 -6.05
CA LEU A 103 13.15 4.76 -6.20
C LEU A 103 14.64 4.63 -6.50
N PRO A 104 15.42 3.85 -5.74
CA PRO A 104 16.84 3.66 -6.06
C PRO A 104 16.92 3.15 -7.50
N ALA A 105 17.59 3.92 -8.36
CA ALA A 105 17.88 3.58 -9.75
C ALA A 105 18.93 2.47 -9.85
N LYS A 106 18.69 1.36 -9.15
CA LYS A 106 19.49 0.14 -9.28
C LYS A 106 18.57 -0.97 -9.77
N GLU A 107 18.93 -1.45 -10.96
CA GLU A 107 18.34 -2.56 -11.71
C GLU A 107 17.18 -2.17 -12.65
N LEU A 108 17.51 -1.24 -13.56
CA LEU A 108 17.10 -1.32 -14.97
C LEU A 108 18.23 -1.97 -15.77
#